data_AF-A0A2D6X8I4-F1
#
_entry.id   AF-A0A2D6X8I4-F1
#
_cell.length_a   1.000
_cell.length_b   1.000
_cell.length_c   1.000
_cell.angle_alpha   90.00
_cell.angle_beta   90.00
_cell.angle_gamma   90.00
#
_symmetry.space_group_name_H-M   'P 1'
#
loop_
_entity.id
_entity.type
_entity.pdbx_description
1 polymer ?
#
loop_
_entity_poly.entity_id
_entity_poly.type
_entity_poly.pdbx_seq_one_letter_code
_entity_poly.pdbx_strand_id
1 'polypeptide(L)'
;MPNYDYKCPNCGNEVEMFLHMSELNLPVNCGKCNGAEMKRQIGPANIQEDYKPYLDENMTHEPIYVKSRQHRRELMKQHKLVELG
;
A
#
# COMPACT_ATOMS: atom_id res chain seq x y z
N MET A 1 10.69 -7.79 -7.94
CA MET A 1 10.75 -6.32 -8.13
C MET A 1 9.32 -5.81 -8.15
N PRO A 2 9.00 -4.72 -7.43
CA PRO A 2 7.63 -4.22 -7.36
C PRO A 2 7.22 -3.49 -8.65
N ASN A 3 5.92 -3.56 -8.97
CA ASN A 3 5.29 -2.65 -9.92
C ASN A 3 4.90 -1.36 -9.21
N TYR A 4 5.04 -0.23 -9.90
CA TYR A 4 4.64 1.08 -9.41
C TYR A 4 3.72 1.76 -10.43
N ASP A 5 2.59 2.24 -9.95
CA ASP A 5 1.63 2.99 -10.76
C ASP A 5 2.00 4.47 -10.79
N TYR A 6 2.02 5.06 -11.99
CA TYR A 6 2.25 6.48 -12.20
C TYR A 6 1.07 7.09 -12.96
N LYS A 7 0.67 8.29 -12.58
CA LYS A 7 -0.40 9.06 -13.23
C LYS A 7 0.09 10.44 -13.63
N CYS A 8 -0.16 10.82 -14.88
CA CYS A 8 0.17 12.15 -15.35
C CYS A 8 -0.90 13.14 -14.87
N PRO A 9 -0.53 14.24 -14.19
CA PRO A 9 -1.49 15.24 -13.71
C PRO A 9 -2.16 16.05 -14.84
N ASN A 10 -1.53 16.13 -16.02
CA ASN A 10 -2.04 16.96 -17.13
C ASN A 10 -3.02 16.19 -18.03
N CYS A 11 -2.61 15.01 -18.52
CA CYS A 11 -3.42 14.21 -19.45
C CYS A 11 -4.11 13.00 -18.81
N GLY A 12 -3.91 12.77 -17.50
CA GLY A 12 -4.56 11.67 -16.77
C GLY A 12 -4.08 10.27 -17.14
N ASN A 13 -3.09 10.14 -18.04
CA ASN A 13 -2.56 8.86 -18.49
C ASN A 13 -1.90 8.11 -17.32
N GLU A 14 -2.27 6.85 -17.16
CA GLU A 14 -1.73 5.94 -16.15
C GLU A 14 -0.78 4.95 -16.81
N VAL A 15 0.32 4.63 -16.14
CA VAL A 15 1.30 3.64 -16.57
C VAL A 15 1.79 2.88 -15.36
N GLU A 16 1.81 1.56 -15.49
CA GLU A 16 2.44 0.66 -14.53
C GLU A 16 3.88 0.42 -14.99
N MET A 17 4.86 0.68 -14.11
CA MET A 17 6.27 0.51 -14.40
C MET A 17 6.92 -0.47 -13.43
N PHE A 18 7.70 -1.40 -14.00
CA PHE A 18 8.56 -2.30 -13.23
C PHE A 18 9.89 -1.59 -12.97
N LEU A 19 10.10 -1.11 -11.74
CA LEU A 19 11.29 -0.34 -11.37
C LEU A 19 12.08 -1.03 -10.25
N HIS A 20 13.40 -0.88 -10.29
CA HIS A 20 14.22 -1.24 -9.15
C HIS A 20 14.11 -0.18 -8.04
N MET A 21 14.31 -0.56 -6.77
CA MET A 21 14.25 0.37 -5.63
C MET A 21 15.20 1.56 -5.75
N SER A 22 16.34 1.39 -6.44
CA SER A 22 17.31 2.47 -6.71
C SER A 22 16.82 3.50 -7.74
N GLU A 23 15.87 3.10 -8.60
CA GLU A 23 15.33 3.91 -9.69
C GLU A 23 14.05 4.64 -9.28
N LEU A 24 13.55 4.35 -8.07
CA LEU A 24 12.27 4.83 -7.56
C LEU A 24 12.17 6.36 -7.48
N ASN A 25 13.30 7.03 -7.27
CA ASN A 25 13.39 8.49 -7.13
C ASN A 25 13.74 9.19 -8.45
N LEU A 26 13.86 8.45 -9.56
CA LEU A 26 14.10 9.05 -10.86
C LEU A 26 12.79 9.66 -11.40
N PRO A 27 12.85 10.84 -12.02
CA PRO A 27 11.67 11.47 -12.60
C PRO A 27 11.15 10.63 -13.78
N VAL A 28 9.86 10.33 -13.76
CA VAL A 28 9.16 9.62 -14.83
C VAL A 28 8.37 10.64 -15.64
N ASN A 29 8.67 10.77 -16.93
CA ASN A 29 8.02 11.75 -17.81
C ASN A 29 6.91 11.12 -18.64
N CYS A 30 5.82 11.86 -18.84
CA CYS A 30 4.72 11.38 -19.67
C CYS A 30 5.04 11.47 -21.17
N GLY A 31 5.02 10.33 -21.86
CA GLY A 31 5.20 10.28 -23.32
C GLY A 31 4.05 10.86 -24.15
N LYS A 32 2.87 11.09 -23.54
CA LYS A 32 1.69 11.64 -24.26
C LYS A 32 1.51 13.14 -24.09
N CYS A 33 2.08 13.74 -23.04
CA CYS A 33 1.91 15.16 -22.80
C CYS A 33 3.25 15.82 -22.45
N ASN A 34 3.90 16.43 -23.46
CA ASN A 34 5.11 17.28 -23.43
C ASN A 34 6.19 16.94 -22.38
N GLY A 35 6.34 15.67 -22.00
CA GLY A 35 7.28 15.27 -20.96
C GLY A 35 6.93 15.75 -19.55
N ALA A 36 5.66 16.04 -19.25
CA ALA A 36 5.25 16.41 -17.90
C ALA A 36 5.55 15.28 -16.91
N GLU A 37 6.11 15.64 -15.74
CA GLU A 37 6.48 14.67 -14.71
C GLU A 37 5.23 13.97 -14.16
N MET A 38 5.28 12.64 -14.14
CA MET A 38 4.22 11.76 -13.67
C MET A 38 4.34 11.58 -12.16
N LYS A 39 3.19 11.54 -11.48
CA LYS A 39 3.13 11.32 -10.04
C LYS A 39 2.83 9.87 -9.75
N ARG A 40 3.68 9.24 -8.92
CA ARG A 40 3.42 7.90 -8.41
C ARG A 40 2.10 7.87 -7.65
N GLN A 41 1.22 6.95 -7.99
CA GLN A 41 0.03 6.63 -7.24
C GLN A 41 0.43 5.67 -6.13
N ILE A 42 0.38 6.14 -4.89
CA ILE A 42 0.45 5.26 -3.73
C ILE A 42 -1.00 4.93 -3.42
N GLY A 43 -1.35 3.64 -3.50
CA GLY A 43 -2.68 3.20 -3.09
C GLY A 43 -2.99 3.68 -1.67
N PRO A 44 -4.26 3.96 -1.33
CA PRO A 44 -4.60 4.31 0.02
C PRO A 44 -4.06 3.23 0.96
N ALA A 45 -3.38 3.63 2.03
CA ALA A 45 -3.08 2.70 3.10
C ALA A 45 -4.43 2.11 3.52
N ASN A 46 -4.55 0.78 3.48
CA ASN A 46 -5.69 0.10 4.08
C ASN A 46 -5.56 0.30 5.60
N ILE A 47 -5.97 1.47 6.08
CA ILE A 47 -6.00 1.78 7.50
C ILE A 47 -7.13 0.94 8.05
N GLN A 48 -6.76 -0.16 8.70
CA GLN A 48 -7.74 -1.01 9.35
C GLN A 48 -8.35 -0.24 10.52
N GLU A 49 -9.66 -0.08 10.47
CA GLU A 49 -10.41 0.68 11.47
C GLU A 49 -10.52 -0.12 12.78
N ASP A 50 -9.43 -0.22 13.55
CA ASP A 50 -9.36 -1.00 14.80
C ASP A 50 -10.31 -0.55 15.93
N TYR A 51 -11.11 0.49 15.68
CA TYR A 51 -12.18 0.93 16.57
C TYR A 51 -13.50 0.17 16.37
N LYS A 52 -13.65 -0.55 15.25
CA LYS A 52 -14.80 -1.44 15.00
C LYS A 52 -14.35 -2.89 15.00
N PRO A 53 -15.21 -3.84 15.39
CA PRO A 53 -14.95 -5.26 15.17
C PRO A 53 -14.86 -5.57 13.67
N TYR A 54 -13.86 -6.34 13.27
CA TYR A 54 -13.65 -6.76 11.88
C TYR A 54 -13.03 -8.16 11.82
N LEU A 55 -13.11 -8.79 10.64
CA LEU A 55 -12.42 -10.04 10.34
C LEU A 55 -11.07 -9.73 9.69
N ASP A 56 -9.99 -10.16 10.33
CA ASP A 56 -8.63 -10.02 9.81
C ASP A 56 -8.23 -11.30 9.06
N GLU A 57 -8.15 -11.22 7.74
CA GLU A 57 -7.72 -12.33 6.88
C GLU A 57 -6.20 -12.37 6.69
N ASN A 58 -5.48 -11.33 7.10
CA ASN A 58 -4.06 -11.15 6.83
C ASN A 58 -3.17 -11.45 8.05
N MET A 59 -3.74 -11.49 9.25
CA MET A 59 -2.98 -11.71 10.48
C MET A 59 -2.41 -13.14 10.58
N THR A 60 -3.14 -14.16 10.14
CA THR A 60 -2.66 -15.56 10.12
C THR A 60 -3.16 -16.32 8.89
N HIS A 61 -2.86 -17.61 8.78
CA HIS A 61 -3.41 -18.49 7.74
C HIS A 61 -4.93 -18.72 7.88
N GLU A 62 -5.50 -18.39 9.03
CA GLU A 62 -6.94 -18.45 9.29
C GLU A 62 -7.49 -17.05 9.58
N PRO A 63 -8.73 -16.75 9.16
CA PRO A 63 -9.36 -15.46 9.42
C PRO A 63 -9.68 -15.31 10.91
N ILE A 64 -9.17 -14.24 11.54
CA ILE A 64 -9.34 -13.99 12.98
C ILE A 64 -10.29 -12.81 13.19
N TYR A 65 -11.25 -12.98 14.10
CA TYR A 65 -12.17 -11.91 14.45
C TYR A 65 -11.55 -10.96 15.50
N VAL A 66 -11.24 -9.74 15.08
CA VAL A 66 -10.71 -8.69 15.95
C VAL A 66 -11.87 -7.87 16.50
N LYS A 67 -11.94 -7.69 17.82
CA LYS A 67 -13.04 -6.97 18.50
C LYS A 67 -12.66 -5.54 18.90
N SER A 68 -11.38 -5.30 19.16
CA SER A 68 -10.85 -4.02 19.62
C SER A 68 -9.32 -3.95 19.38
N ARG A 69 -8.76 -2.74 19.43
CA ARG A 69 -7.30 -2.50 19.40
C ARG A 69 -6.52 -3.35 20.41
N GLN A 70 -7.05 -3.52 21.62
CA GLN A 70 -6.36 -4.32 22.65
C GLN A 70 -6.38 -5.80 22.31
N HIS A 71 -7.52 -6.33 21.85
CA HIS A 71 -7.64 -7.73 21.42
C HIS A 71 -6.65 -8.04 20.29
N ARG A 72 -6.50 -7.12 19.34
CA ARG A 72 -5.56 -7.23 18.23
C ARG A 72 -4.10 -7.36 18.70
N ARG A 73 -3.69 -6.52 19.67
CA ARG A 73 -2.34 -6.59 20.25
C ARG A 73 -2.09 -7.91 20.98
N GLU A 74 -3.09 -8.42 21.67
CA GLU A 74 -3.01 -9.72 22.34
C GLU A 74 -2.85 -10.86 21.33
N LEU A 75 -3.64 -10.85 20.25
CA LEU A 75 -3.53 -11.81 19.14
C LEU A 75 -2.14 -11.75 18.48
N MET A 76 -1.66 -10.55 18.15
CA MET A 76 -0.31 -10.40 17.60
C MET A 76 0.77 -10.93 18.54
N LYS A 77 0.64 -10.71 19.85
CA LYS A 77 1.58 -11.24 20.84
C LYS A 77 1.53 -12.77 20.92
N GLN A 78 0.34 -13.36 20.85
CA GLN A 78 0.16 -14.83 20.80
C GLN A 78 0.81 -15.43 19.55
N HIS A 79 0.63 -14.79 18.40
CA HIS A 79 1.17 -15.22 17.11
C HIS A 79 2.60 -14.75 16.84
N LYS A 80 3.23 -14.03 17.79
CA LYS A 80 4.61 -13.48 17.69
C LYS A 80 4.81 -12.57 16.47
N LEU A 81 3.81 -11.77 16.14
CA LEU A 81 3.81 -10.81 15.03
C LEU A 81 4.19 -9.40 15.52
N VAL A 82 4.78 -8.60 14.63
CA VAL A 82 5.16 -7.21 14.88
C VAL A 82 4.63 -6.34 13.75
N GLU A 83 4.00 -5.22 14.08
CA GLU A 83 3.59 -4.22 13.09
C GLU A 83 4.81 -3.45 12.58
N LEU A 84 5.05 -3.48 11.27
CA LEU A 84 5.95 -2.54 10.60
C LEU A 84 5.14 -1.28 10.31
N GLY A 85 5.45 -0.21 11.06
CA GLY A 85 4.82 1.11 10.91
C GLY A 85 5.33 1.90 9.71
#